data_AF-A0A5R9F9Q4-F1
#
_entry.id   AF-A0A5R9F9Q4-F1
#
_cell.length_a   1.000
_cell.length_b   1.000
_cell.length_c   1.000
_cell.angle_alpha   90.00
_cell.angle_beta   90.00
_cell.angle_gamma   90.00
#
_symmetry.space_group_name_H-M   'P 1'
#
loop_
_entity.id
_entity.type
_entity.pdbx_description
1 polymer ?
#
loop_
_entity_poly.entity_id
_entity_poly.type
_entity_poly.pdbx_seq_one_letter_code
_entity_poly.pdbx_strand_id
1 'polypeptide(L)'
;MSGFVLRKISIYLMIAGIVIGFIVGIVLGDYPPQFEGIQEPHPLRWFFAFMVAGIFGIISSVLYAGAVVAETITDTFNGEEIKDPTEKDLT
;
A
#
# COMPACT_ATOMS: atom_id res chain seq x y z
N MET A 1 -7.07 -3.82 19.31
CA MET A 1 -6.00 -4.20 18.36
C MET A 1 -4.99 -3.07 18.39
N SER A 2 -3.71 -3.30 18.71
CA SER A 2 -2.75 -2.19 18.92
C SER A 2 -2.45 -1.48 17.58
N GLY A 3 -2.25 -0.15 17.61
CA GLY A 3 -1.89 0.64 16.43
C GLY A 3 -0.67 0.08 15.68
N PHE A 4 0.28 -0.49 16.43
CA PHE A 4 1.43 -1.21 15.92
C PHE A 4 1.09 -2.38 14.98
N VAL A 5 0.07 -3.18 15.31
CA VAL A 5 -0.37 -4.30 14.45
C VAL A 5 -1.01 -3.77 13.18
N LEU A 6 -1.77 -2.67 13.26
CA LEU A 6 -2.42 -2.06 12.11
C LEU A 6 -1.40 -1.44 11.14
N ARG A 7 -0.32 -0.83 11.65
CA ARG A 7 0.82 -0.35 10.84
C ARG A 7 1.51 -1.50 10.09
N LYS A 8 1.77 -2.63 10.76
CA LYS A 8 2.35 -3.82 10.10
C LYS A 8 1.46 -4.36 8.99
N ILE A 9 0.16 -4.48 9.23
CA ILE A 9 -0.81 -4.95 8.23
C ILE A 9 -0.85 -4.00 7.03
N SER A 10 -0.82 -2.68 7.26
CA SER A 10 -0.71 -1.67 6.19
C SER A 10 0.52 -1.89 5.30
N ILE A 11 1.70 -2.11 5.90
CA ILE A 11 2.94 -2.33 5.16
C ILE A 11 2.87 -3.62 4.34
N TYR A 12 2.37 -4.71 4.94
CA TYR A 12 2.19 -5.97 4.20
C TYR A 12 1.19 -5.84 3.06
N LEU A 13 0.11 -5.06 3.23
CA LEU A 13 -0.85 -4.74 2.16
C LEU A 13 -0.20 -3.96 1.02
N MET A 14 0.68 -3.00 1.32
CA MET A 14 1.42 -2.27 0.31
C MET A 14 2.34 -3.18 -0.50
N ILE A 15 3.13 -4.02 0.19
CA ILE A 15 4.04 -4.97 -0.46
C ILE A 15 3.25 -5.97 -1.31
N ALA A 16 2.13 -6.50 -0.79
CA ALA A 16 1.26 -7.39 -1.54
C ALA A 16 0.70 -6.72 -2.80
N GLY A 17 0.29 -5.45 -2.71
CA GLY A 17 -0.17 -4.66 -3.85
C GLY A 17 0.88 -4.45 -4.93
N ILE A 18 2.13 -4.20 -4.53
CA ILE A 18 3.28 -4.08 -5.46
C ILE A 18 3.52 -5.41 -6.17
N VAL A 19 3.55 -6.52 -5.42
CA VAL A 19 3.77 -7.86 -5.99
C VAL A 19 2.65 -8.24 -6.96
N ILE A 20 1.39 -8.03 -6.57
CA ILE A 20 0.23 -8.31 -7.43
C ILE A 20 0.25 -7.42 -8.68
N GLY A 21 0.53 -6.12 -8.53
CA GLY A 21 0.67 -5.20 -9.67
C GLY A 21 1.75 -5.65 -10.65
N PHE A 22 2.89 -6.14 -10.13
CA PHE A 22 3.98 -6.66 -10.95
C PHE A 22 3.59 -7.94 -11.70
N ILE A 23 2.91 -8.87 -11.03
CA ILE A 23 2.39 -10.11 -11.64
C ILE A 23 1.38 -9.77 -12.73
N VAL A 24 0.44 -8.85 -12.48
CA VAL A 24 -0.55 -8.40 -13.47
C VAL A 24 0.15 -7.76 -14.67
N GLY A 25 1.17 -6.92 -14.44
CA GLY A 25 1.97 -6.32 -15.50
C GLY A 25 2.68 -7.35 -16.38
N ILE A 26 3.28 -8.39 -15.79
CA ILE A 26 3.94 -9.48 -16.52
C ILE A 26 2.92 -10.33 -17.29
N VAL A 27 1.84 -10.77 -16.63
CA VAL A 27 0.81 -11.61 -17.25
C VAL A 27 0.13 -10.90 -18.42
N LEU A 28 -0.19 -9.61 -18.27
CA LEU A 28 -0.72 -8.80 -19.37
C LEU A 28 0.36 -8.49 -20.43
N GLY A 29 1.63 -8.45 -20.04
CA GLY A 29 2.77 -8.29 -20.95
C GLY A 29 2.93 -9.49 -21.89
N ASP A 30 2.80 -10.71 -21.37
CA ASP A 30 3.00 -11.96 -22.11
C ASP A 30 1.79 -12.42 -22.94
N TYR A 31 0.61 -11.80 -22.76
CA TYR A 31 -0.55 -12.11 -23.60
C TYR A 31 -0.41 -11.47 -24.99
N PRO A 32 -0.28 -12.25 -26.09
CA PRO A 32 -0.29 -11.67 -27.42
C PRO A 32 -1.64 -10.98 -27.67
N PRO A 33 -1.67 -9.84 -28.39
CA PRO A 33 -2.94 -9.18 -28.71
C PRO A 33 -3.85 -10.17 -29.45
N GLN A 34 -5.12 -10.25 -29.02
CA GLN A 34 -6.12 -11.15 -29.63
C GLN A 34 -6.44 -10.79 -31.09
N PHE A 35 -5.96 -9.66 -31.57
CA PHE A 35 -6.10 -9.18 -32.93
C PHE A 35 -4.71 -8.89 -33.51
N GLU A 36 -4.24 -9.73 -34.44
CA GLU A 36 -2.92 -9.65 -35.10
C GLU A 36 -2.63 -8.29 -35.80
N GLY A 37 -3.65 -7.45 -35.99
CA GLY A 37 -3.53 -6.11 -36.59
C GLY A 37 -3.66 -4.92 -35.64
N ILE A 38 -4.00 -5.14 -34.37
CA ILE A 38 -4.11 -4.06 -33.37
C ILE A 38 -2.91 -4.16 -32.45
N GLN A 39 -1.88 -3.35 -32.71
CA GLN A 39 -0.84 -3.07 -31.72
C GLN A 39 -1.51 -2.30 -30.59
N GLU A 40 -2.09 -3.00 -29.62
CA GLU A 40 -2.42 -2.37 -28.35
C GLU A 40 -1.12 -1.78 -27.80
N PRO A 41 -1.07 -0.46 -27.53
CA PRO A 41 0.16 0.15 -27.09
C PRO A 41 0.55 -0.52 -25.76
N HIS A 42 1.72 -1.14 -25.73
CA HIS A 42 2.36 -1.71 -24.54
C HIS A 42 2.18 -0.85 -23.25
N PRO A 43 2.15 0.50 -23.31
CA PRO A 43 1.81 1.37 -22.17
C PRO A 43 0.47 1.08 -21.46
N LEU A 44 -0.58 0.66 -22.17
CA LEU A 44 -1.92 0.47 -21.58
C LEU A 44 -1.95 -0.69 -20.58
N ARG A 45 -1.11 -1.72 -20.81
CA ARG A 45 -0.99 -2.89 -19.94
C ARG A 45 -0.31 -2.53 -18.62
N TRP A 46 0.74 -1.72 -18.70
CA TRP A 46 1.41 -1.16 -17.53
C TRP A 46 0.50 -0.17 -16.77
N PHE A 47 -0.37 0.56 -17.46
CA PHE A 47 -1.36 1.42 -16.82
C PHE A 47 -2.27 0.64 -15.85
N PHE A 48 -2.74 -0.55 -16.22
CA PHE A 48 -3.51 -1.41 -15.31
C PHE A 48 -2.66 -1.91 -14.13
N ALA A 49 -1.39 -2.28 -14.35
CA ALA A 49 -0.47 -2.66 -13.27
C ALA A 49 -0.24 -1.52 -12.27
N PHE A 50 -0.03 -0.29 -12.78
CA PHE A 50 0.13 0.91 -11.95
C PHE A 50 -1.16 1.28 -11.21
N MET A 51 -2.33 1.11 -11.83
CA MET A 51 -3.63 1.32 -11.19
C MET A 51 -3.83 0.36 -10.01
N VAL A 52 -3.51 -0.92 -10.18
CA VAL A 52 -3.61 -1.93 -9.11
C VAL A 52 -2.65 -1.58 -7.97
N ALA A 53 -1.38 -1.31 -8.28
CA ALA A 53 -0.41 -0.90 -7.26
C ALA A 53 -0.83 0.40 -6.55
N GLY A 54 -1.40 1.36 -7.29
CA GLY A 54 -1.92 2.62 -6.75
C GLY A 54 -3.07 2.45 -5.77
N ILE A 55 -4.05 1.58 -6.06
CA ILE A 55 -5.18 1.30 -5.16
C ILE A 55 -4.68 0.71 -3.84
N PHE A 56 -3.78 -0.26 -3.90
CA PHE A 56 -3.19 -0.84 -2.68
C PHE A 56 -2.35 0.18 -1.89
N GLY A 57 -1.65 1.08 -2.58
CA GLY A 57 -0.94 2.19 -1.95
C GLY A 57 -1.88 3.12 -1.19
N ILE A 58 -3.02 3.51 -1.78
CA ILE A 58 -4.04 4.35 -1.13
C ILE A 58 -4.61 3.66 0.11
N ILE A 59 -5.02 2.39 -0.02
CA ILE A 59 -5.58 1.61 1.09
C ILE A 59 -4.55 1.48 2.22
N SER A 60 -3.30 1.18 1.88
CA SER A 60 -2.22 1.09 2.86
C SER A 60 -1.96 2.42 3.57
N SER A 61 -1.95 3.53 2.84
CA SER A 61 -1.75 4.87 3.40
C SER A 61 -2.88 5.25 4.36
N VAL A 62 -4.13 4.96 4.02
CA VAL A 62 -5.29 5.25 4.88
C VAL A 62 -5.21 4.43 6.17
N LEU A 63 -4.87 3.14 6.06
CA LEU A 63 -4.71 2.27 7.23
C LEU A 63 -3.56 2.72 8.12
N TYR A 64 -2.44 3.15 7.53
CA TYR A 64 -1.29 3.68 8.27
C TYR A 64 -1.64 4.98 9.00
N ALA A 65 -2.21 5.95 8.29
CA ALA A 65 -2.61 7.23 8.88
C ALA A 65 -3.68 7.04 9.97
N GLY A 66 -4.67 6.17 9.73
CA GLY A 66 -5.68 5.81 10.72
C GLY A 66 -5.07 5.17 11.97
N ALA A 67 -4.04 4.33 11.82
CA ALA A 67 -3.32 3.75 12.95
C ALA A 67 -2.60 4.81 13.79
N VAL A 68 -1.94 5.77 13.14
CA VAL A 68 -1.25 6.89 13.81
C VAL A 68 -2.25 7.75 14.57
N VAL A 69 -3.36 8.15 13.94
CA VAL A 69 -4.39 8.98 14.58
C VAL A 69 -5.03 8.28 15.77
N ALA A 70 -5.32 6.98 15.65
CA ALA A 70 -5.88 6.20 16.76
C ALA A 70 -4.94 6.12 17.97
N GLU A 71 -3.63 6.01 17.72
CA GLU A 71 -2.60 6.02 18.77
C GLU A 71 -2.50 7.38 19.44
N THR A 72 -2.41 8.48 18.66
CA THR A 72 -2.38 9.84 19.21
C THR A 72 -3.61 10.16 20.06
N ILE A 73 -4.80 9.74 19.61
CA ILE A 73 -6.04 9.89 20.37
C ILE A 73 -5.94 9.13 21.70
N THR A 74 -5.51 7.87 21.65
CA THR A 74 -5.40 7.01 22.83
C THR A 74 -4.41 7.59 23.86
N ASP A 75 -3.26 8.07 23.41
CA ASP A 75 -2.24 8.67 24.28
C ASP A 75 -2.75 9.96 24.94
N THR A 76 -3.44 10.80 24.16
CA THR A 76 -4.07 12.03 24.66
C THR A 76 -5.13 11.75 25.73
N PHE A 77 -5.96 10.72 25.54
CA PHE A 77 -7.01 10.34 26.50
C PHE A 77 -6.46 9.64 27.75
N ASN A 78 -5.33 8.95 27.64
CA ASN A 78 -4.68 8.29 28.77
C ASN A 78 -3.79 9.22 29.60
N GLY A 79 -3.62 10.48 29.19
CA GLY A 79 -2.81 11.47 29.90
C GLY A 79 -1.31 11.16 29.86
N GLU A 80 -0.87 10.27 28.97
CA GLU A 80 0.55 10.08 28.69
C GLU A 80 1.01 11.26 27.82
N GLU A 81 2.13 11.91 28.19
CA GLU A 81 2.77 12.90 27.31
C GLU A 81 2.94 12.28 25.92
N ILE A 82 2.55 13.01 24.88
CA ILE A 82 2.75 12.63 23.48
C ILE A 82 4.25 12.42 23.27
N LYS A 83 4.74 11.20 23.49
CA LYS A 83 6.13 10.86 23.24
C LYS A 83 6.30 10.79 21.73
N ASP A 84 7.23 11.59 21.23
CA ASP A 84 7.60 11.58 19.82
C ASP A 84 7.89 10.13 19.41
N PRO A 85 7.17 9.57 18.42
CA PRO A 85 7.35 8.19 17.99
C PRO A 85 8.76 7.89 17.47
N THR A 86 9.61 8.91 17.24
CA THR A 86 11.02 8.73 16.87
C THR A 86 11.99 8.47 18.05
N GLU A 87 11.56 8.66 19.30
CA GLU A 87 12.46 8.52 20.47
C GLU A 87 12.51 7.08 21.02
N LYS A 88 11.51 6.25 20.73
CA LYS A 88 11.43 4.86 21.26
C LYS A 88 12.33 3.84 20.55
N ASP A 89 12.89 4.17 19.39
CA ASP A 89 13.70 3.23 18.59
C ASP A 89 15.22 3.36 18.80
N LEU A 90 15.68 4.18 19.77
CA LEU A 90 17.11 4.46 20.02
C LEU A 90 17.68 3.82 21.31
N THR A 91 16.93 2.98 22.01
CA THR A 91 17.41 2.25 23.21
C THR A 91 17.16 0.76 23.14
#